data_AF-A0AAE4QNH7-F1
#
_entry.id   AF-A0AAE4QNH7-F1
#
_cell.length_a   1.000
_cell.length_b   1.000
_cell.length_c   1.000
_cell.angle_alpha   90.00
_cell.angle_beta   90.00
_cell.angle_gamma   90.00
#
_symmetry.space_group_name_H-M   'P 1'
#
loop_
_entity.id
_entity.type
_entity.pdbx_description
1 polymer ?
#
loop_
_entity_poly.entity_id
_entity_poly.type
_entity_poly.pdbx_seq_one_letter_code
_entity_poly.pdbx_strand_id
1 'polypeptide(L)' 'MEKNSDPIRDVGAVFKFCPRCGNEFRCGAATGFCDCFSVSLDRTAQLKIRDEFADCLCVACLGELNVS' A
#
# COMPACT_ATOMS: atom_id res chain seq x y z
N MET A 1 36.12 -8.32 -14.14
CA MET A 1 34.78 -7.76 -14.43
C MET A 1 33.95 -7.86 -13.17
N GLU A 2 33.93 -6.78 -12.38
CA GLU A 2 33.13 -6.71 -11.16
C GLU A 2 31.66 -6.51 -11.53
N LYS A 3 30.79 -7.35 -10.96
CA LYS A 3 29.34 -7.32 -11.19
C LYS A 3 28.76 -6.05 -10.58
N ASN A 4 28.72 -4.97 -11.37
CA ASN A 4 27.95 -3.76 -11.09
C ASN A 4 26.45 -4.09 -11.14
N SER A 5 25.85 -4.37 -9.99
CA SER A 5 24.40 -4.36 -9.80
C SER A 5 24.12 -4.15 -8.31
N ASP A 6 24.32 -2.93 -7.79
CA ASP A 6 23.89 -2.60 -6.42
C ASP A 6 22.35 -2.65 -6.33
N PRO A 7 21.72 -3.57 -5.56
CA PRO A 7 20.26 -3.67 -5.49
C PRO A 7 19.68 -2.88 -4.29
N ILE A 8 20.40 -1.88 -3.76
CA ILE A 8 20.11 -1.32 -2.43
C ILE A 8 19.44 0.06 -2.50
N ARG A 9 18.16 0.11 -2.90
CA ARG A 9 17.25 1.24 -2.61
C ARG A 9 15.80 0.78 -2.31
N ASP A 10 15.61 -0.42 -1.77
CA ASP A 10 14.27 -0.96 -1.48
C ASP A 10 14.18 -1.67 -0.11
N VAL A 11 15.03 -1.27 0.84
CA VAL A 11 14.98 -1.76 2.23
C VAL A 11 13.78 -1.11 2.93
N GLY A 12 12.64 -1.81 2.95
CA GLY A 12 11.49 -1.44 3.78
C GLY A 12 10.14 -1.59 3.10
N ALA A 13 10.09 -1.82 1.79
CA ALA A 13 8.87 -2.29 1.14
C ALA A 13 8.69 -3.78 1.44
N VAL A 14 7.54 -4.17 1.96
CA VAL A 14 7.22 -5.56 2.33
C VAL A 14 6.02 -6.06 1.54
N PHE A 15 6.03 -7.34 1.17
CA PHE A 15 4.84 -7.99 0.63
C PHE A 15 3.86 -8.29 1.76
N LYS A 16 2.58 -7.97 1.53
CA LYS A 16 1.47 -8.19 2.46
C LYS A 16 0.26 -8.71 1.70
N PHE A 17 -0.67 -9.35 2.41
CA PHE A 17 -1.98 -9.71 1.87
C PHE A 17 -3.01 -8.66 2.26
N CYS A 18 -3.81 -8.21 1.29
CA CYS A 18 -4.87 -7.24 1.52
C CYS A 18 -5.98 -7.89 2.38
N PRO A 19 -6.31 -7.37 3.58
CA PRO A 19 -7.35 -7.95 4.43
C PRO A 19 -8.76 -7.87 3.83
N ARG A 20 -8.99 -7.03 2.80
CA ARG A 20 -10.28 -6.94 2.11
C ARG A 20 -10.46 -7.99 1.00
N CYS A 21 -9.46 -8.21 0.16
CA CYS A 21 -9.59 -9.07 -1.02
C CYS A 21 -8.68 -10.31 -1.04
N GLY A 22 -7.73 -10.41 -0.11
CA GLY A 22 -6.78 -11.53 -0.03
C GLY A 22 -5.62 -11.48 -1.02
N ASN A 23 -5.55 -10.49 -1.91
CA ASN A 23 -4.46 -10.39 -2.88
C ASN A 23 -3.15 -9.92 -2.23
N GLU A 24 -2.04 -10.48 -2.68
CA GLU A 24 -0.71 -9.99 -2.33
C GLU A 24 -0.44 -8.62 -2.97
N PHE A 25 0.17 -7.71 -2.23
CA PHE A 25 0.63 -6.42 -2.72
C PHE A 25 1.90 -5.97 -2.02
N ARG A 26 2.63 -5.06 -2.65
CA ARG A 26 3.82 -4.43 -2.07
C ARG A 26 3.41 -3.19 -1.26
N CYS A 27 3.73 -3.18 0.02
CA CYS A 27 3.51 -2.07 0.93
C CYS A 27 4.83 -1.36 1.24
N GLY A 28 4.97 -0.12 0.78
CA GLY A 28 6.13 0.75 1.06
C GLY A 28 5.85 1.82 2.12
N ALA A 29 4.81 1.66 2.95
CA ALA A 29 4.45 2.68 3.94
C ALA A 29 5.61 3.01 4.90
N ALA A 30 6.45 2.02 5.25
CA ALA A 30 7.62 2.22 6.11
C ALA A 30 8.80 2.92 5.41
N THR A 31 8.84 2.95 4.07
CA THR A 31 9.90 3.66 3.31
C THR A 31 9.54 5.11 3.01
N GLY A 32 8.32 5.54 3.36
CA GLY A 32 7.79 6.85 3.01
C GLY A 32 7.29 6.95 1.57
N PHE A 33 7.28 5.85 0.81
CA PHE A 33 6.75 5.81 -0.56
C PHE A 33 5.93 4.55 -0.78
N CYS A 34 4.65 4.69 -1.12
CA CYS A 34 3.79 3.57 -1.48
C CYS A 34 2.80 3.99 -2.58
N ASP A 35 2.52 3.10 -3.52
CA ASP A 35 1.57 3.36 -4.62
C ASP A 35 0.19 3.78 -4.10
N CYS A 36 -0.21 3.33 -2.91
CA CYS A 36 -1.47 3.74 -2.29
C CYS A 36 -1.55 5.23 -1.96
N PHE A 37 -0.42 5.94 -1.81
CA PHE A 37 -0.41 7.39 -1.53
C PHE A 37 -0.89 8.22 -2.72
N SER A 38 -0.91 7.64 -3.93
CA SER A 38 -1.51 8.26 -5.12
C SER A 38 -3.04 8.18 -5.14
N VAL A 39 -3.65 7.36 -4.28
CA VAL A 39 -5.10 7.23 -4.17
C VAL A 39 -5.63 8.35 -3.28
N SER A 40 -6.38 9.27 -3.88
CA SER A 40 -7.17 10.24 -3.14
C SER A 40 -8.27 9.52 -2.37
N LEU A 41 -8.38 9.76 -1.07
CA LEU A 41 -9.45 9.26 -0.20
C LEU A 41 -10.04 10.45 0.55
N ASP A 42 -11.36 10.60 0.52
CA ASP A 42 -12.04 11.60 1.33
C ASP A 42 -11.97 11.24 2.84
N ARG A 43 -12.38 12.19 3.69
CA ARG A 43 -12.32 11.98 5.15
C ARG A 43 -13.21 10.81 5.60
N THR A 44 -14.35 10.60 4.93
CA THR A 44 -15.29 9.53 5.25
C THR A 44 -14.68 8.16 4.97
N ALA A 45 -14.09 7.98 3.80
CA ALA A 45 -13.39 6.76 3.40
C ALA A 45 -12.18 6.49 4.31
N GLN A 46 -11.39 7.51 4.66
CA GLN A 46 -10.28 7.36 5.60
C GLN A 46 -10.74 6.86 6.99
N LEU A 47 -11.82 7.44 7.51
CA LEU A 47 -12.39 7.03 8.80
C LEU A 47 -12.89 5.59 8.75
N LYS A 48 -13.61 5.24 7.68
CA LYS A 48 -14.12 3.88 7.45
C LYS A 48 -12.98 2.86 7.35
N ILE A 49 -11.95 3.16 6.56
CA ILE A 49 -10.78 2.27 6.39
C ILE A 49 -10.09 2.02 7.74
N ARG A 50 -9.90 3.08 8.53
CA ARG A 50 -9.26 2.99 9.85
C ARG A 50 -10.08 2.19 10.87
N ASP A 51 -11.40 2.20 10.74
CA ASP A 51 -12.31 1.47 11.64
C ASP A 51 -12.43 -0.02 11.24
N GLU A 52 -12.49 -0.30 9.94
CA GLU A 52 -12.76 -1.65 9.41
C GLU A 52 -11.49 -2.51 9.23
N PHE A 53 -10.32 -1.90 8.99
CA PHE A 53 -9.10 -2.62 8.63
C PHE A 53 -7.92 -2.29 9.56
N ALA A 54 -7.30 -3.34 10.09
CA ALA A 54 -6.14 -3.23 10.99
C ALA A 54 -4.79 -3.09 10.26
N ASP A 55 -4.74 -3.30 8.94
CA ASP A 55 -3.53 -3.20 8.13
C ASP A 55 -3.83 -2.55 6.76
N CYS A 56 -2.78 -2.26 6.00
CA CYS A 56 -2.85 -1.62 4.69
C CYS A 56 -3.69 -2.43 3.68
N LEU A 57 -4.42 -1.70 2.84
CA LEU A 57 -5.16 -2.23 1.70
C LEU A 57 -4.37 -2.03 0.40
N CYS A 58 -4.62 -2.88 -0.59
CA CYS A 58 -4.06 -2.71 -1.92
C CYS A 58 -4.71 -1.52 -2.66
N VAL A 59 -4.00 -0.97 -3.65
CA VAL A 59 -4.45 0.19 -4.46
C VAL A 59 -5.83 -0.04 -5.09
N ALA A 60 -6.10 -1.25 -5.60
CA ALA A 60 -7.40 -1.58 -6.19
C ALA A 60 -8.55 -1.45 -5.16
N CYS A 61 -8.37 -2.03 -3.96
CA CYS A 61 -9.36 -1.93 -2.89
C CYS A 61 -9.55 -0.48 -2.40
N LEU A 62 -8.46 0.29 -2.31
CA LEU A 62 -8.55 1.70 -1.92
C LEU A 62 -9.30 2.52 -2.97
N GLY A 63 -9.07 2.27 -4.27
CA GLY A 63 -9.80 2.92 -5.35
C GLY A 63 -11.30 2.60 -5.34
N GLU A 64 -11.68 1.37 -5.01
CA GLU A 64 -13.09 0.97 -4.84
C GLU A 64 -13.75 1.62 -3.61
N LEU A 65 -12.98 1.92 -2.56
CA LEU A 65 -13.49 2.58 -1.35
C LEU A 65 -13.56 4.11 -1.48
N ASN A 66 -12.94 4.68 -2.51
CA ASN A 66 -12.99 6.11 -2.82
C ASN A 66 -14.30 6.52 -3.53
N VAL A 67 -15.45 6.05 -3.03
CA VAL A 67 -16.73 6.43 -3.60
C VAL A 67 -17.11 7.81 -3.06
N SER A 68 -16.96 8.83 -3.90
CA SER A 68 -17.46 10.19 -3.70
C SER A 68 -18.98 10.25 -3.72
#